data_AF-A0A429ESP7-F1
#
_entry.id   AF-A0A429ESP7-F1
#
_cell.length_a   1.000
_cell.length_b   1.000
_cell.length_c   1.000
_cell.angle_alpha   90.00
_cell.angle_beta   90.00
_cell.angle_gamma   90.00
#
_symmetry.space_group_name_H-M   'P 1'
#
loop_
_entity.id
_entity.type
_entity.pdbx_description
1 polymer ?
#
loop_
_entity_poly.entity_id
_entity_poly.type
_entity_poly.pdbx_seq_one_letter_code
_entity_poly.pdbx_strand_id
1 'polypeptide(L)'
;MTPTAKRAHTVARDLLSLTRSGEADRLATALVSTASSTRRAPALGDVVGRLVDTFSLAAKDRRRSLRIGEPFTLRLRDHAGRTVRPDRLDPGVAAIVRAIAASVRDDRDTCADQIGEACENADLDQRIRVLAHCLVWTSDLLSTDTTAYPPVLSCFKVAPRQCPQ
;
A
#
# COMPACT_ATOMS: atom_id res chain seq x y z
N MET A 1 -13.94 -10.10 15.99
CA MET A 1 -13.20 -8.92 15.47
C MET A 1 -13.35 -7.79 16.47
N THR A 2 -12.26 -7.13 16.88
CA THR A 2 -12.32 -6.01 17.84
C THR A 2 -12.95 -4.76 17.20
N PRO A 3 -13.51 -3.83 17.99
CA PRO A 3 -14.11 -2.59 17.46
C PRO A 3 -13.12 -1.74 16.64
N THR A 4 -11.86 -1.70 17.03
CA THR A 4 -10.77 -1.01 16.31
C THR A 4 -10.49 -1.66 14.96
N ALA A 5 -10.40 -2.99 14.93
CA ALA A 5 -10.24 -3.76 13.70
C ALA A 5 -11.40 -3.56 12.71
N LYS A 6 -12.65 -3.44 13.21
CA LYS A 6 -13.83 -3.16 12.39
C LYS A 6 -13.74 -1.76 11.76
N ARG A 7 -13.36 -0.74 12.54
CA ARG A 7 -13.18 0.62 12.04
C ARG A 7 -12.07 0.70 10.99
N ALA A 8 -10.92 0.07 11.24
CA ALA A 8 -9.82 0.05 10.28
C ALA A 8 -10.25 -0.56 8.94
N HIS A 9 -11.04 -1.64 8.99
CA HIS A 9 -11.60 -2.26 7.80
C HIS A 9 -12.56 -1.32 7.06
N THR A 10 -13.46 -0.64 7.77
CA THR A 10 -14.35 0.37 7.15
C THR A 10 -13.56 1.49 6.48
N VAL A 11 -12.57 2.06 7.17
CA VAL A 11 -11.73 3.14 6.60
C VAL A 11 -10.97 2.67 5.35
N ALA A 12 -10.33 1.49 5.40
CA ALA A 12 -9.62 0.93 4.25
C ALA A 12 -10.56 0.72 3.05
N ARG A 13 -11.77 0.20 3.30
CA ARG A 13 -12.79 -0.02 2.27
C ARG A 13 -13.28 1.29 1.66
N ASP A 14 -13.52 2.31 2.49
CA ASP A 14 -14.01 3.61 2.03
C ASP A 14 -12.92 4.35 1.21
N LEU A 15 -11.65 4.28 1.63
CA LEU A 15 -10.52 4.79 0.83
C LEU A 15 -10.45 4.12 -0.54
N LEU A 16 -10.54 2.78 -0.61
CA LEU A 16 -10.58 2.05 -1.88
C LEU A 16 -11.80 2.41 -2.74
N SER A 17 -12.93 2.74 -2.11
CA SER A 17 -14.12 3.21 -2.82
C SER A 17 -13.89 4.58 -3.46
N LEU A 18 -13.31 5.52 -2.71
CA LEU A 18 -12.98 6.87 -3.19
C LEU A 18 -11.94 6.84 -4.32
N THR A 19 -10.94 5.97 -4.23
CA THR A 19 -9.96 5.77 -5.30
C THR A 19 -10.63 5.31 -6.60
N ARG A 20 -11.61 4.41 -6.52
CA ARG A 20 -12.33 3.89 -7.69
C ARG A 20 -13.35 4.87 -8.27
N SER A 21 -13.96 5.73 -7.44
CA SER A 21 -14.92 6.73 -7.93
C SER A 21 -14.25 7.95 -8.57
N GLY A 22 -12.93 8.09 -8.47
CA GLY A 22 -12.18 9.21 -9.04
C GLY A 22 -12.37 10.53 -8.29
N GLU A 23 -12.92 10.49 -7.06
CA GLU A 23 -13.18 11.67 -6.23
C GLU A 23 -11.89 12.19 -5.56
N ALA A 24 -11.00 12.80 -6.36
CA ALA A 24 -9.65 13.18 -5.95
C ALA A 24 -9.60 14.08 -4.69
N ASP A 25 -10.45 15.10 -4.60
CA ASP A 25 -10.45 16.05 -3.46
C ASP A 25 -10.87 15.37 -2.15
N ARG A 26 -11.89 14.51 -2.22
CA ARG A 26 -12.37 13.74 -1.07
C ARG A 26 -11.35 12.68 -0.66
N LEU A 27 -10.70 12.03 -1.64
CA LEU A 27 -9.61 11.10 -1.37
C LEU A 27 -8.44 11.80 -0.66
N ALA A 28 -8.00 12.95 -1.16
CA ALA A 28 -6.92 13.73 -0.53
C ALA A 28 -7.27 14.09 0.92
N THR A 29 -8.50 14.55 1.15
CA THR A 29 -9.00 14.86 2.51
C THR A 29 -9.00 13.64 3.42
N ALA A 30 -9.47 12.49 2.92
CA ALA A 30 -9.52 11.25 3.67
C ALA A 30 -8.11 10.70 4.00
N LEU A 31 -7.15 10.82 3.07
CA LEU A 31 -5.76 10.44 3.28
C LEU A 31 -5.12 11.28 4.39
N VAL A 32 -5.24 12.61 4.32
CA VAL A 32 -4.70 13.52 5.34
C VAL A 32 -5.33 13.24 6.71
N SER A 33 -6.66 13.08 6.77
CA SER A 33 -7.37 12.76 8.01
C SER A 33 -6.89 11.44 8.63
N THR A 34 -6.77 10.39 7.82
CA THR A 34 -6.31 9.07 8.27
C THR A 34 -4.86 9.09 8.72
N ALA A 35 -3.97 9.74 7.95
CA ALA A 35 -2.56 9.88 8.27
C ALA A 35 -2.31 10.80 9.48
N SER A 36 -3.22 11.72 9.80
CA SER A 36 -3.09 12.61 10.96
C SER A 36 -3.57 11.95 12.26
N SER A 37 -4.29 10.82 12.17
CA SER A 37 -4.83 10.14 13.35
C SER A 37 -3.72 9.54 14.21
N THR A 38 -3.46 10.14 15.37
CA THR A 38 -2.42 9.67 16.34
C THR A 38 -3.01 9.20 17.67
N ARG A 39 -4.22 9.64 18.03
CA ARG A 39 -4.84 9.38 19.35
C ARG A 39 -6.20 8.68 19.29
N ARG A 40 -6.80 8.53 18.11
CA ARG A 40 -8.11 7.87 17.94
C ARG A 40 -7.99 6.63 17.06
N ALA A 41 -8.62 5.54 17.49
CA ALA A 41 -8.72 4.34 16.67
C ALA A 41 -9.69 4.55 15.48
N PRO A 42 -9.34 4.05 14.28
CA PRO A 42 -8.23 3.12 14.02
C PRO A 42 -6.88 3.85 13.89
N ALA A 43 -5.81 3.20 14.34
CA ALA A 43 -4.46 3.71 14.12
C ALA A 43 -4.09 3.56 12.63
N LEU A 44 -3.17 4.40 12.13
CA LEU A 44 -2.71 4.30 10.75
C LEU A 44 -2.21 2.89 10.40
N GLY A 45 -1.41 2.28 11.29
CA GLY A 45 -0.92 0.92 11.13
C GLY A 45 -2.03 -0.12 10.96
N ASP A 46 -3.17 0.06 11.65
CA ASP A 46 -4.33 -0.83 11.49
C ASP A 46 -4.93 -0.71 10.08
N VAL A 47 -5.06 0.52 9.57
CA VAL A 47 -5.62 0.78 8.23
C VAL A 47 -4.67 0.23 7.16
N VAL A 48 -3.38 0.52 7.28
CA VAL A 48 -2.33 0.01 6.40
C VAL A 48 -2.30 -1.52 6.43
N GLY A 49 -2.38 -2.14 7.61
CA GLY A 49 -2.46 -3.59 7.76
C GLY A 49 -3.66 -4.20 7.04
N ARG A 50 -4.82 -3.54 7.06
CA ARG A 50 -5.99 -3.97 6.28
C ARG A 50 -5.81 -3.88 4.77
N LEU A 51 -5.13 -2.84 4.29
CA LEU A 51 -4.80 -2.71 2.88
C LEU A 51 -3.80 -3.79 2.45
N VAL A 52 -2.76 -4.04 3.25
CA VAL A 52 -1.77 -5.11 3.02
C VAL A 52 -2.42 -6.49 3.03
N ASP A 53 -3.33 -6.78 3.97
CA ASP A 53 -4.10 -8.03 4.00
C ASP A 53 -4.93 -8.20 2.72
N THR A 54 -5.62 -7.13 2.29
CA THR A 54 -6.45 -7.14 1.07
C THR A 54 -5.59 -7.38 -0.17
N PHE A 55 -4.46 -6.70 -0.28
CA PHE A 55 -3.49 -6.90 -1.36
C PHE A 55 -2.99 -8.35 -1.40
N SER A 56 -2.57 -8.87 -0.24
CA SER A 56 -2.00 -10.22 -0.12
C SER A 56 -3.00 -11.29 -0.54
N LEU A 57 -4.27 -11.16 -0.09
CA LEU A 57 -5.33 -12.07 -0.49
C LEU A 57 -5.54 -12.05 -2.02
N ALA A 58 -5.67 -10.86 -2.60
CA ALA A 58 -5.84 -10.71 -4.05
C ALA A 58 -4.65 -11.28 -4.84
N ALA A 59 -3.42 -11.09 -4.35
CA ALA A 59 -2.22 -11.63 -4.99
C ALA A 59 -2.20 -13.17 -4.94
N LYS A 60 -2.58 -13.77 -3.80
CA LYS A 60 -2.67 -15.24 -3.64
C LYS A 60 -3.75 -15.83 -4.52
N ASP A 61 -4.93 -15.20 -4.59
CA ASP A 61 -6.03 -15.64 -5.43
C ASP A 61 -5.66 -15.58 -6.90
N ARG A 62 -5.00 -14.51 -7.32
CA ARG A 62 -4.48 -14.35 -8.69
C ARG A 62 -3.43 -15.41 -9.03
N ARG A 63 -2.49 -15.67 -8.13
CA ARG A 63 -1.49 -16.75 -8.30
C ARG A 63 -2.17 -18.11 -8.50
N ARG A 64 -3.19 -18.42 -7.70
CA ARG A 64 -3.97 -19.66 -7.82
C ARG A 64 -4.72 -19.74 -9.15
N SER A 65 -5.41 -18.65 -9.53
CA SER A 65 -6.17 -18.56 -10.78
C SER A 65 -5.29 -18.78 -12.03
N LEU A 66 -4.10 -18.18 -12.05
CA LEU A 66 -3.14 -18.30 -13.15
C LEU A 66 -2.29 -19.58 -13.12
N ARG A 67 -2.51 -20.48 -12.15
CA ARG A 67 -1.74 -21.73 -11.96
C ARG A 67 -0.22 -21.52 -11.95
N ILE A 68 0.25 -20.41 -11.39
CA ILE A 68 1.67 -20.07 -11.37
C ILE A 68 2.37 -20.95 -10.30
N GLY A 69 3.10 -21.96 -10.78
CA GLY A 69 3.97 -22.82 -9.96
C GLY A 69 5.31 -22.20 -9.60
N GLU A 70 5.69 -21.13 -10.30
CA GLU A 70 6.98 -20.43 -10.19
C GLU A 70 6.93 -19.21 -9.24
N PRO A 71 8.08 -18.57 -8.93
CA PRO A 71 8.11 -17.35 -8.12
C PRO A 71 7.23 -16.24 -8.70
N PHE A 72 6.23 -15.81 -7.92
CA PHE A 72 5.35 -14.71 -8.28
C PHE A 72 6.07 -13.37 -8.10
N THR A 73 6.24 -12.62 -9.18
CA THR A 73 6.94 -11.32 -9.15
C THR A 73 5.94 -10.18 -9.34
N LEU A 74 6.09 -9.10 -8.57
CA LEU A 74 5.39 -7.83 -8.77
C LEU A 74 6.40 -6.80 -9.28
N ARG A 75 6.04 -6.03 -10.32
CA ARG A 75 6.89 -4.96 -10.85
C ARG A 75 6.36 -3.60 -10.44
N LEU A 76 7.18 -2.79 -9.81
CA LEU A 76 6.87 -1.38 -9.54
C LEU A 76 7.29 -0.54 -10.75
N ARG A 77 6.42 0.36 -11.22
CA ARG A 77 6.76 1.33 -12.27
C ARG A 77 6.45 2.75 -11.83
N ASP A 78 7.34 3.68 -12.18
CA ASP A 78 7.05 5.10 -12.03
C ASP A 78 6.07 5.58 -13.12
N HIS A 79 5.63 6.83 -13.02
CA HIS A 79 4.74 7.47 -14.00
C HIS A 79 5.33 7.53 -15.42
N ALA A 80 6.66 7.42 -15.56
CA ALA A 80 7.35 7.34 -16.85
C ALA A 80 7.47 5.89 -17.37
N GLY A 81 6.85 4.91 -16.68
CA GLY A 81 6.86 3.50 -17.05
C GLY A 81 8.17 2.77 -16.71
N ARG A 82 9.10 3.40 -16.00
CA ARG A 82 10.40 2.80 -15.65
C ARG A 82 10.27 1.92 -14.43
N THR A 83 10.96 0.77 -14.45
CA THR A 83 10.98 -0.14 -13.31
C THR A 83 11.68 0.53 -12.12
N VAL A 84 11.01 0.53 -10.97
CA VAL A 84 11.54 1.07 -9.72
C VAL A 84 11.97 -0.09 -8.83
N ARG A 85 13.20 -0.02 -8.33
CA ARG A 85 13.68 -0.99 -7.34
C ARG A 85 13.25 -0.56 -5.93
N PRO A 86 12.86 -1.49 -5.05
CA PRO A 86 12.46 -1.15 -3.68
C PRO A 86 13.53 -0.38 -2.87
N ASP A 87 14.82 -0.63 -3.14
CA ASP A 87 15.95 0.08 -2.51
C ASP A 87 16.05 1.56 -2.88
N ARG A 88 15.29 2.01 -3.89
CA ARG A 88 15.24 3.41 -4.34
C ARG A 88 13.99 4.16 -3.87
N LEU A 89 13.17 3.52 -3.04
CA LEU A 89 11.97 4.11 -2.45
C LEU A 89 12.30 4.81 -1.14
N ASP A 90 11.41 5.73 -0.73
CA ASP A 90 11.45 6.30 0.62
C ASP A 90 11.37 5.15 1.65
N PRO A 91 12.11 5.20 2.78
CA PRO A 91 12.26 4.07 3.70
C PRO A 91 10.94 3.44 4.16
N GLY A 92 9.94 4.26 4.54
CA GLY A 92 8.63 3.76 4.94
C GLY A 92 7.84 3.12 3.79
N VAL A 93 8.00 3.63 2.55
CA VAL A 93 7.36 3.02 1.37
C VAL A 93 8.04 1.67 1.05
N ALA A 94 9.37 1.59 1.17
CA ALA A 94 10.11 0.34 1.05
C ALA A 94 9.71 -0.68 2.13
N ALA A 95 9.42 -0.22 3.36
CA ALA A 95 8.90 -1.06 4.43
C ALA A 95 7.51 -1.63 4.07
N ILE A 96 6.61 -0.86 3.45
CA ILE A 96 5.32 -1.42 2.95
C ILE A 96 5.52 -2.48 1.86
N VAL A 97 6.46 -2.29 0.93
CA VAL A 97 6.78 -3.34 -0.06
C VAL A 97 7.21 -4.62 0.64
N ARG A 98 8.05 -4.51 1.69
CA ARG A 98 8.49 -5.65 2.50
C ARG A 98 7.33 -6.28 3.28
N ALA A 99 6.43 -5.48 3.85
CA ALA A 99 5.24 -5.95 4.54
C ALA A 99 4.31 -6.76 3.61
N ILE A 100 4.07 -6.25 2.40
CA ILE A 100 3.30 -6.95 1.36
C ILE A 100 3.96 -8.28 1.03
N ALA A 101 5.28 -8.28 0.77
CA ALA A 101 6.02 -9.49 0.43
C ALA A 101 5.96 -10.53 1.57
N ALA A 102 6.07 -10.09 2.82
CA ALA A 102 5.94 -10.95 4.00
C ALA A 102 4.52 -11.52 4.12
N SER A 103 3.49 -10.69 4.01
CA SER A 103 2.08 -11.11 4.06
C SER A 103 1.73 -12.14 2.97
N VAL A 104 2.25 -11.97 1.76
CA VAL A 104 2.07 -12.93 0.65
C VAL A 104 2.71 -14.28 0.95
N ARG A 105 3.78 -14.31 1.75
CA ARG A 105 4.45 -15.54 2.22
C ARG A 105 3.89 -16.10 3.53
N ASP A 106 2.79 -15.53 4.04
CA ASP A 106 2.20 -15.88 5.34
C ASP A 106 3.12 -15.61 6.55
N ASP A 107 4.12 -14.74 6.37
CA ASP A 107 5.02 -14.25 7.42
C ASP A 107 4.39 -13.03 8.12
N ARG A 108 3.53 -13.30 9.11
CA ARG A 108 2.72 -12.29 9.80
C ARG A 108 3.54 -11.40 10.72
N ASP A 109 4.59 -11.95 11.34
CA ASP A 109 5.43 -11.21 12.29
C ASP A 109 6.28 -10.19 11.55
N THR A 110 6.99 -10.60 10.49
CA THR A 110 7.71 -9.66 9.63
C THR A 110 6.77 -8.64 9.01
N CYS A 111 5.55 -9.04 8.63
CA CYS A 111 4.55 -8.10 8.12
C CYS A 111 4.21 -7.02 9.15
N ALA A 112 3.97 -7.40 10.40
CA ALA A 112 3.64 -6.46 11.48
C ALA A 112 4.81 -5.51 11.76
N ASP A 113 6.04 -6.03 11.86
CA ASP A 113 7.25 -5.24 12.10
C ASP A 113 7.47 -4.19 11.00
N GLN A 114 7.30 -4.59 9.73
CA GLN A 114 7.46 -3.68 8.60
C GLN A 114 6.34 -2.61 8.52
N ILE A 115 5.12 -2.91 9.00
CA ILE A 115 4.06 -1.91 9.12
C ILE A 115 4.38 -0.93 10.25
N GLY A 116 4.90 -1.42 11.38
CA GLY A 116 5.41 -0.60 12.47
C GLY A 116 6.47 0.38 11.98
N GLU A 117 7.52 -0.14 11.33
CA GLU A 117 8.60 0.67 10.73
C GLU A 117 8.08 1.75 9.76
N ALA A 118 7.04 1.46 8.98
CA ALA A 118 6.47 2.41 8.04
C ALA A 118 5.61 3.51 8.69
N CYS A 119 5.00 3.24 9.85
CA CYS A 119 3.94 4.06 10.42
C CYS A 119 4.32 4.74 11.74
N GLU A 120 5.18 4.12 12.55
CA GLU A 120 5.58 4.60 13.86
C GLU A 120 6.62 5.71 13.73
N ASN A 121 6.45 6.80 14.49
CA ASN A 121 7.36 7.95 14.53
C ASN A 121 7.60 8.68 13.20
N ALA A 122 6.91 8.30 12.11
CA ALA A 122 6.96 8.98 10.83
C ALA A 122 6.25 10.34 10.89
N ASP A 123 6.81 11.33 10.19
CA ASP A 123 6.14 12.62 10.00
C ASP A 123 4.88 12.48 9.14
N LEU A 124 4.04 13.52 9.12
CA LEU A 124 2.76 13.48 8.42
C LEU A 124 2.92 13.25 6.90
N ASP A 125 3.94 13.82 6.26
CA ASP A 125 4.17 13.66 4.82
C ASP A 125 4.49 12.20 4.50
N GLN A 126 5.39 11.60 5.27
CA GLN A 126 5.77 10.19 5.14
C GLN A 126 4.58 9.26 5.39
N ARG A 127 3.74 9.55 6.39
CA ARG A 127 2.52 8.79 6.69
C ARG A 127 1.50 8.84 5.56
N ILE A 128 1.31 10.03 4.97
CA ILE A 128 0.44 10.20 3.79
C ILE A 128 1.00 9.39 2.61
N ARG A 129 2.31 9.46 2.34
CA ARG A 129 2.97 8.70 1.26
C ARG A 129 2.80 7.20 1.41
N VAL A 130 3.02 6.68 2.61
CA VAL A 130 2.85 5.26 2.96
C VAL A 130 1.42 4.81 2.68
N LEU A 131 0.43 5.57 3.18
CA LEU A 131 -0.98 5.26 2.97
C LEU A 131 -1.38 5.33 1.50
N ALA A 132 -0.95 6.38 0.78
CA ALA A 132 -1.25 6.59 -0.63
C ALA A 132 -0.68 5.48 -1.52
N HIS A 133 0.59 5.07 -1.31
CA HIS A 133 1.19 3.97 -2.05
C HIS A 133 0.48 2.64 -1.76
N CYS A 134 0.22 2.35 -0.49
CA CYS A 134 -0.48 1.12 -0.11
C CYS A 134 -1.88 1.05 -0.75
N LEU A 135 -2.59 2.18 -0.76
CA LEU A 135 -3.92 2.30 -1.37
C LEU A 135 -3.86 2.10 -2.89
N VAL A 136 -2.94 2.77 -3.58
CA VAL A 136 -2.83 2.70 -5.03
C VAL A 136 -2.36 1.33 -5.50
N TRP A 137 -1.41 0.68 -4.82
CA TRP A 137 -1.01 -0.68 -5.15
C TRP A 137 -2.15 -1.68 -4.96
N THR A 138 -2.94 -1.51 -3.89
CA THR A 138 -4.13 -2.34 -3.67
C THR A 138 -5.18 -2.12 -4.75
N SER A 139 -5.44 -0.86 -5.10
CA SER A 139 -6.36 -0.51 -6.19
C SER A 139 -5.89 -1.03 -7.54
N ASP A 140 -4.62 -0.85 -7.90
CA ASP A 140 -4.03 -1.33 -9.15
C ASP A 140 -4.20 -2.84 -9.27
N LEU A 141 -3.82 -3.60 -8.24
CA LEU A 141 -3.93 -5.06 -8.25
C LEU A 141 -5.38 -5.53 -8.38
N LEU A 142 -6.33 -4.87 -7.70
CA LEU A 142 -7.75 -5.19 -7.77
C LEU A 142 -8.39 -4.80 -9.10
N SER A 143 -7.92 -3.72 -9.73
CA SER A 143 -8.40 -3.25 -11.04
C SER A 143 -7.76 -3.97 -12.22
N THR A 144 -6.72 -4.79 -11.99
CA THR A 144 -5.99 -5.47 -13.06
C THR A 144 -6.86 -6.60 -13.65
N ASP A 145 -7.78 -6.28 -14.56
CA ASP A 145 -8.47 -7.24 -15.45
C ASP A 145 -7.51 -7.95 -16.43
N THR A 146 -6.26 -7.52 -16.47
CA THR A 146 -5.29 -7.88 -17.49
C THR A 146 -4.70 -9.27 -17.25
N THR A 147 -4.66 -10.11 -18.28
CA THR A 147 -3.89 -11.37 -18.33
C THR A 147 -2.36 -11.15 -18.32
N ALA A 148 -1.90 -9.89 -18.28
CA ALA A 148 -0.49 -9.54 -18.27
C ALA A 148 0.20 -10.05 -16.99
N TYR A 149 1.30 -10.78 -17.21
CA TYR A 149 2.19 -11.27 -16.17
C TYR A 149 3.61 -10.74 -16.42
N PRO A 150 4.30 -10.20 -15.41
CA PRO A 150 3.86 -9.96 -14.02
C PRO A 150 2.92 -8.75 -13.87
N PRO A 151 2.13 -8.65 -12.79
CA PRO A 151 1.35 -7.47 -12.47
C PRO A 151 2.26 -6.24 -12.28
N VAL A 152 1.76 -5.08 -12.69
CA VAL A 152 2.48 -3.80 -12.61
C VAL A 152 1.76 -2.90 -11.60
N LEU A 153 2.52 -2.34 -10.66
CA LEU A 153 2.01 -1.43 -9.64
C LEU A 153 2.61 -0.03 -9.83
N SER A 154 1.77 0.99 -9.69
CA SER A 154 2.14 2.39 -9.88
C SER A 154 2.90 2.94 -8.66
N CYS A 155 4.04 3.58 -8.88
CA CYS A 155 4.84 4.20 -7.84
C CYS A 155 4.86 5.71 -8.01
N PHE A 156 4.51 6.43 -6.94
CA PHE A 156 4.65 7.89 -6.91
C PHE A 156 6.08 8.23 -6.51
N LYS A 157 6.87 8.67 -7.49
CA LYS A 157 8.17 9.26 -7.21
C LYS A 157 7.98 10.77 -7.14
N VAL A 158 8.22 11.37 -5.97
CA VAL A 158 8.46 12.82 -5.91
C VAL A 158 9.83 13.07 -6.52
N ALA A 159 9.93 14.03 -7.43
CA ALA A 159 11.22 14.43 -7.99
C ALA A 159 12.19 14.76 -6.84
N PRO A 160 13.48 14.37 -6.94
CA PRO A 160 14.46 14.81 -5.95
C PRO A 160 14.41 16.34 -5.90
N ARG A 161 14.26 16.92 -4.69
CA ARG A 161 14.45 18.36 -4.51
C ARG A 161 15.83 18.68 -5.09
N GLN A 162 15.88 19.46 -6.16
CA GLN A 162 17.12 20.03 -6.63
C GLN A 162 17.64 20.90 -5.49
N CYS A 163 18.73 20.49 -4.83
CA CYS A 163 19.52 21.43 -4.06
C CYS A 163 20.03 22.49 -5.06
N PRO A 164 19.79 23.78 -4.84
CA PRO A 164 20.56 24.79 -5.56
C PRO A 164 22.02 24.59 -5.18
N GLN A 165 22.88 24.47 -6.20
CA GLN A 165 24.33 24.55 -6.05
C GLN A 165 24.74 25.95 -5.64
#